data_AF-A0A1D7XWY6-F1
#
_entry.id   AF-A0A1D7XWY6-F1
#
_cell.length_a   1.000
_cell.length_b   1.000
_cell.length_c   1.000
_cell.angle_alpha   90.00
_cell.angle_beta   90.00
_cell.angle_gamma   90.00
#
_symmetry.space_group_name_H-M   'P 1'
#
loop_
_entity.id
_entity.type
_entity.pdbx_description
1 polymer ?
#
loop_
_entity_poly.entity_id
_entity_poly.type
_entity_poly.pdbx_seq_one_letter_code
_entity_poly.pdbx_strand_id
1 'polypeptide(L)'
;MQISNKIVLRPRFSLDLNAAKNQVLEAFEESKKNQNAIKINILDAHVFLKIHSAEQHFWSPQLHLEVLETTQTCCTVKGLFGPSPTVWTLFMFFHFVTGSLFLGFGVWTYSSWSLGTPFIAPLLLMFLMVVVWISLYLSGRLGKQKGHTQMHELHDFMSTVLKAL
;
A
#
# COMPACT_ATOMS: atom_id res chain seq x y z
N MET A 1 16.13 17.85 6.13
CA MET A 1 14.76 18.41 6.19
C MET A 1 13.98 17.64 7.24
N GLN A 2 13.40 18.33 8.22
CA GLN A 2 12.63 17.70 9.31
C GLN A 2 11.37 17.05 8.73
N ILE A 3 11.33 15.72 8.75
CA ILE A 3 10.13 14.95 8.43
C ILE A 3 9.18 15.14 9.61
N SER A 4 8.26 16.10 9.49
CA SER A 4 7.20 16.31 10.47
C SER A 4 6.50 15.00 10.72
N ASN A 5 6.42 14.65 12.00
CA ASN A 5 5.98 13.38 12.57
C ASN A 5 4.44 13.21 12.45
N LYS A 6 3.89 13.40 11.24
CA LYS A 6 2.55 12.96 10.86
C LYS A 6 2.73 11.62 10.18
N ILE A 7 2.18 10.57 10.79
CA ILE A 7 2.12 9.23 10.19
C ILE A 7 1.21 9.32 8.96
N VAL A 8 1.76 9.77 7.82
CA VAL A 8 1.02 9.80 6.56
C VAL A 8 0.85 8.34 6.16
N LEU A 9 -0.40 7.88 6.16
CA LEU A 9 -0.78 6.51 5.80
C LEU A 9 -0.34 6.15 4.37
N ARG A 10 -0.22 7.18 3.51
CA ARG A 10 0.16 7.05 2.12
C ARG A 10 1.08 8.21 1.72
N PRO A 11 2.41 8.08 1.90
CA PRO A 11 3.34 9.17 1.60
C PRO A 11 3.18 9.62 0.15
N ARG A 12 3.00 10.92 -0.01
CA ARG A 12 2.89 11.61 -1.30
C ARG A 12 4.00 12.63 -1.39
N PHE A 13 4.53 12.81 -2.58
CA PHE A 13 5.49 13.85 -2.86
C PHE A 13 5.20 14.45 -4.24
N SER A 14 5.68 15.67 -4.46
CA SER A 14 5.62 16.37 -5.73
C SER A 14 7.00 16.96 -5.98
N LEU A 15 7.52 16.78 -7.19
CA LEU A 15 8.82 17.28 -7.62
C LEU A 15 8.61 18.05 -8.92
N ASP A 16 9.08 19.29 -8.96
CA ASP A 16 9.10 20.07 -10.20
C ASP A 16 10.46 19.87 -10.88
N LEU A 17 10.41 19.56 -12.18
CA LEU A 17 11.59 19.28 -13.00
C LEU A 17 11.61 20.24 -14.19
N ASN A 18 12.81 20.75 -14.49
CA ASN A 18 13.09 21.50 -15.73
C ASN A 18 13.42 20.53 -16.87
N ALA A 19 12.56 19.54 -17.07
CA ALA A 19 12.65 18.57 -18.15
C ALA A 19 11.28 18.42 -18.81
N ALA A 20 11.26 18.13 -20.11
CA ALA A 20 10.01 17.87 -20.81
C ALA A 20 9.41 16.52 -20.35
N LYS A 21 8.07 16.43 -20.33
CA LYS A 21 7.36 15.21 -19.92
C LYS A 21 7.85 13.95 -20.66
N ASN A 22 8.09 14.06 -21.97
CA ASN A 22 8.53 12.93 -22.79
C ASN A 22 9.94 12.45 -22.40
N GLN A 23 10.85 13.37 -22.06
CA GLN A 23 12.20 13.02 -21.62
C GLN A 23 12.16 12.20 -20.33
N VAL A 24 11.29 12.58 -19.39
CA VAL A 24 11.09 11.83 -18.14
C VAL A 24 10.60 10.40 -18.43
N LEU A 25 9.59 10.25 -19.29
CA LEU A 25 9.04 8.94 -19.64
C LEU A 25 10.06 8.07 -20.39
N GLU A 26 10.83 8.65 -21.31
CA GLU A 26 11.90 7.97 -22.04
C GLU A 26 13.01 7.48 -21.10
N ALA A 27 13.42 8.29 -20.12
CA ALA A 27 14.42 7.87 -19.12
C ALA A 27 13.96 6.65 -18.30
N PHE A 28 12.66 6.57 -17.97
CA PHE A 28 12.11 5.39 -17.31
C PHE A 28 12.01 4.17 -18.25
N GLU A 29 11.68 4.33 -19.54
CA GLU A 29 11.72 3.24 -20.53
C GLU A 29 13.15 2.74 -20.78
N GLU A 30 14.14 3.62 -20.79
CA GLU A 30 15.55 3.22 -20.93
C GLU A 30 16.03 2.46 -19.69
N SER A 31 15.71 2.98 -18.51
CA SER A 31 16.05 2.35 -17.22
C SER A 31 15.45 0.95 -17.08
N LYS A 32 14.28 0.71 -17.70
CA LYS A 32 13.62 -0.61 -17.75
C LYS A 32 14.44 -1.66 -18.50
N LYS A 33 15.25 -1.26 -19.49
CA LYS A 33 16.09 -2.18 -20.28
C LYS A 33 17.37 -2.61 -19.53
N ASN A 34 17.83 -1.77 -18.60
CA ASN A 34 19.14 -1.91 -17.95
C ASN A 34 19.08 -2.47 -16.52
N GLN A 35 17.88 -2.77 -15.99
CA GLN A 35 17.66 -3.13 -14.59
C GLN A 35 16.65 -4.28 -14.45
N ASN A 36 16.99 -5.27 -13.62
CA ASN A 36 16.11 -6.40 -13.31
C ASN A 36 15.48 -6.34 -11.91
N ALA A 37 16.04 -5.57 -10.97
CA ALA A 37 15.57 -5.58 -9.57
C ALA A 37 14.24 -4.82 -9.35
N ILE A 38 13.86 -3.91 -10.27
CA ILE A 38 12.61 -3.14 -10.20
C ILE A 38 11.83 -3.34 -11.50
N LYS A 39 10.59 -3.79 -11.38
CA LYS A 39 9.64 -3.88 -12.49
C LYS A 39 9.03 -2.51 -12.75
N ILE A 40 9.27 -1.98 -13.93
CA ILE A 40 8.75 -0.69 -14.41
C ILE A 40 7.60 -0.96 -15.39
N ASN A 41 6.46 -0.34 -15.15
CA ASN A 41 5.33 -0.35 -16.07
C ASN A 41 4.88 1.08 -16.35
N ILE A 42 4.84 1.46 -17.63
CA ILE A 42 4.53 2.83 -18.05
C ILE A 42 3.24 2.78 -18.86
N LEU A 43 2.30 3.64 -18.49
CA LEU A 43 0.98 3.79 -19.10
C LEU A 43 0.72 5.29 -19.27
N ASP A 44 0.91 5.79 -20.49
CA ASP A 44 0.81 7.22 -20.82
C ASP A 44 1.68 8.09 -19.91
N ALA A 45 1.04 8.89 -19.04
CA ALA A 45 1.70 9.78 -18.08
C ALA A 45 1.99 9.12 -16.72
N HIS A 46 1.66 7.84 -16.55
CA HIS A 46 1.77 7.12 -15.29
C HIS A 46 2.87 6.08 -15.33
N VAL A 47 3.78 6.15 -14.36
CA VAL A 47 4.87 5.17 -14.19
C VAL A 47 4.64 4.42 -12.89
N PHE A 48 4.60 3.09 -12.97
CA PHE A 48 4.46 2.20 -11.82
C PHE A 48 5.78 1.47 -11.60
N LEU A 49 6.38 1.67 -10.43
CA LEU A 49 7.58 0.99 -9.98
C LEU A 49 7.20 -0.03 -8.91
N LYS A 50 7.58 -1.29 -9.14
CA LYS A 50 7.33 -2.41 -8.23
C LYS A 50 8.63 -3.18 -8.02
N ILE A 51 8.84 -3.73 -6.83
CA ILE A 51 9.95 -4.66 -6.59
C ILE A 51 9.80 -5.89 -7.50
N HIS A 52 10.92 -6.45 -7.96
CA HIS A 52 10.91 -7.64 -8.80
C HIS A 52 10.17 -8.81 -8.13
N SER A 53 9.48 -9.62 -8.93
CA SER A 53 8.57 -10.67 -8.41
C SER A 53 9.27 -11.71 -7.54
N ALA A 54 10.57 -11.94 -7.74
CA ALA A 54 11.36 -12.89 -6.94
C ALA A 54 11.63 -12.40 -5.50
N GLU A 55 11.66 -11.08 -5.28
CA GLU A 55 11.91 -10.47 -3.96
C GLU A 55 10.64 -9.82 -3.36
N GLN A 56 9.52 -9.95 -4.06
CA GLN A 56 8.26 -9.40 -3.62
C GLN A 56 7.69 -10.25 -2.49
N HIS A 57 7.49 -9.63 -1.33
CA HIS A 57 6.74 -10.21 -0.22
C HIS A 57 5.33 -9.64 -0.16
N PHE A 58 4.49 -10.22 0.69
CA PHE A 58 3.08 -9.82 0.82
C PHE A 58 2.94 -8.30 1.03
N TRP A 59 3.73 -7.69 1.92
CA TRP A 59 3.68 -6.24 2.20
C TRP A 59 4.53 -5.35 1.29
N SER A 60 4.97 -5.83 0.12
CA SER A 60 5.86 -5.04 -0.73
C SER A 60 5.13 -3.80 -1.27
N PRO A 61 5.74 -2.61 -1.15
CA PRO A 61 5.15 -1.38 -1.63
C PRO A 61 5.22 -1.29 -3.16
N GLN A 62 4.35 -0.47 -3.72
CA GLN A 62 4.43 0.02 -5.09
C GLN A 62 4.52 1.54 -5.07
N LEU A 63 5.35 2.08 -5.95
CA LEU A 63 5.47 3.52 -6.16
C LEU A 63 4.79 3.86 -7.49
N HIS A 64 3.74 4.68 -7.40
CA HIS A 64 3.06 5.23 -8.57
C HIS A 64 3.53 6.66 -8.76
N LEU A 65 3.97 6.99 -9.97
CA LEU A 65 4.35 8.32 -10.40
C LEU A 65 3.38 8.79 -11.47
N GLU A 66 3.01 10.05 -11.42
CA GLU A 66 2.23 10.75 -12.42
C GLU A 66 3.03 11.95 -12.90
N VAL A 67 3.33 12.00 -14.20
CA VAL A 67 4.12 13.07 -14.83
C VAL A 67 3.17 14.05 -15.50
N LEU A 68 2.99 15.21 -14.87
CA LEU A 68 2.12 16.28 -15.36
C LEU A 68 2.95 17.30 -16.11
N GLU A 69 2.51 17.66 -17.31
CA GLU A 69 3.15 18.73 -18.08
C GLU A 69 2.69 20.09 -17.54
N THR A 70 3.64 20.97 -17.23
CA THR A 70 3.37 22.34 -16.76
C THR A 70 3.65 23.33 -17.89
N THR A 71 4.76 23.14 -18.62
CA THR A 71 5.13 23.86 -19.85
C THR A 71 5.89 22.89 -20.78
N GLN A 72 6.20 23.30 -22.02
CA GLN A 72 6.94 22.45 -22.97
C GLN A 72 8.32 21.98 -22.44
N THR A 73 8.92 22.72 -21.51
CA THR A 73 10.25 22.43 -20.95
C THR A 73 10.24 22.06 -19.47
N CYS A 74 9.08 22.12 -18.79
CA CYS A 74 8.98 21.82 -17.36
C CYS A 74 7.78 20.90 -17.07
N CYS A 75 7.97 19.97 -16.14
CA CYS A 75 6.93 19.07 -15.70
C CYS A 75 6.96 18.88 -14.18
N THR A 76 5.82 18.44 -13.62
CA THR A 76 5.69 18.09 -12.21
C THR A 76 5.47 16.58 -12.10
N VAL A 77 6.35 15.90 -11.36
CA VAL A 77 6.22 14.48 -11.04
C VAL A 77 5.58 14.32 -9.66
N LYS A 78 4.37 13.77 -9.62
CA LYS A 78 3.67 13.42 -8.39
C LYS A 78 3.86 11.96 -8.05
N GLY A 79 4.39 11.67 -6.88
CA GLY A 79 4.59 10.31 -6.40
C GLY A 79 3.63 9.91 -5.30
N LEU A 80 3.19 8.65 -5.34
CA LEU A 80 2.25 8.04 -4.42
C LEU A 80 2.70 6.61 -4.08
N PHE A 81 3.15 6.39 -2.84
CA PHE A 81 3.37 5.03 -2.36
C PHE A 81 2.04 4.35 -2.05
N GLY A 82 1.92 3.05 -2.31
CA GLY A 82 0.74 2.29 -1.92
C GLY A 82 1.06 0.82 -1.66
N PRO A 83 0.24 0.11 -0.88
CA PRO A 83 0.31 -1.35 -0.83
C PRO A 83 -0.15 -1.94 -2.16
N SER A 84 0.16 -3.21 -2.39
CA SER A 84 -0.41 -3.95 -3.52
C SER A 84 -1.94 -4.06 -3.35
N PRO A 85 -2.73 -4.01 -4.44
CA PRO A 85 -4.19 -4.12 -4.37
C PRO A 85 -4.65 -5.42 -3.69
N THR A 86 -3.91 -6.51 -3.88
CA THR A 86 -4.20 -7.84 -3.31
C THR A 86 -4.13 -7.87 -1.79
N VAL A 87 -3.17 -7.16 -1.19
CA VAL A 87 -3.07 -7.08 0.29
C VAL A 87 -4.28 -6.36 0.86
N TRP A 88 -4.66 -5.27 0.21
CA TRP A 88 -5.78 -4.46 0.64
C TRP A 88 -7.10 -5.23 0.55
N THR A 89 -7.36 -5.93 -0.56
CA THR A 89 -8.58 -6.74 -0.69
C THR A 89 -8.63 -7.88 0.32
N LEU A 90 -7.52 -8.59 0.55
CA LEU A 90 -7.48 -9.65 1.55
C LEU A 90 -7.72 -9.11 2.97
N PHE A 91 -7.11 -7.98 3.30
CA PHE A 91 -7.31 -7.33 4.59
C PHE A 91 -8.78 -6.95 4.79
N MET A 92 -9.40 -6.30 3.80
CA MET A 92 -10.82 -5.94 3.85
C MET A 92 -11.71 -7.18 3.99
N PHE A 93 -11.43 -8.24 3.23
CA PHE A 93 -12.16 -9.50 3.30
C PHE A 93 -12.17 -10.07 4.72
N PHE A 94 -11.00 -10.19 5.37
CA PHE A 94 -10.92 -10.71 6.74
C PHE A 94 -11.68 -9.84 7.75
N HIS A 95 -11.68 -8.51 7.59
CA HIS A 95 -12.46 -7.62 8.45
C HIS A 95 -13.96 -7.81 8.28
N PHE A 96 -14.44 -7.92 7.03
CA PHE A 96 -15.85 -8.17 6.76
C PHE A 96 -16.31 -9.52 7.30
N VAL A 97 -15.51 -10.58 7.10
CA VAL A 97 -15.82 -11.90 7.66
C VAL A 97 -15.86 -11.85 9.19
N THR A 98 -14.83 -11.27 9.82
CA THR A 98 -14.75 -11.14 11.29
C THR A 98 -15.92 -10.33 11.84
N GLY A 99 -16.26 -9.20 11.21
CA GLY A 99 -17.39 -8.36 11.62
C GLY A 99 -18.74 -9.06 11.46
N SER A 100 -18.93 -9.79 10.36
CA SER A 100 -20.15 -10.56 10.12
C SER A 100 -20.32 -11.68 11.16
N LEU A 101 -19.23 -12.41 11.46
CA LEU A 101 -19.22 -13.44 12.50
C LEU A 101 -19.46 -12.85 13.89
N PHE A 102 -18.86 -11.70 14.21
CA PHE A 102 -19.09 -11.00 15.47
C PHE A 102 -20.58 -10.67 15.67
N LEU A 103 -21.24 -10.13 14.64
CA LEU A 103 -22.67 -9.84 14.69
C LEU A 103 -23.50 -11.13 14.82
N GLY A 104 -23.16 -12.18 14.06
CA GLY A 104 -23.84 -13.48 14.14
C GLY A 104 -23.74 -14.12 15.52
N PHE A 105 -22.54 -14.16 16.12
CA PHE A 105 -22.33 -14.63 17.48
C PHE A 105 -22.98 -13.72 18.53
N GLY A 106 -23.04 -12.41 18.29
CA GLY A 106 -23.76 -11.47 19.15
C GLY A 106 -25.26 -11.74 19.19
N VAL A 107 -25.89 -11.91 18.02
CA VAL A 107 -27.31 -12.29 17.91
C VAL A 107 -27.57 -13.65 18.56
N TRP A 108 -26.70 -14.63 18.33
CA TRP A 108 -26.82 -15.95 18.95
C TRP A 108 -26.71 -15.84 20.49
N THR A 109 -25.69 -15.13 20.99
CA THR A 109 -25.50 -14.93 22.44
C THR A 109 -26.73 -14.27 23.07
N TYR A 110 -27.24 -13.20 22.47
CA TYR A 110 -28.42 -12.49 22.95
C TYR A 110 -29.66 -13.39 22.95
N SER A 111 -29.88 -14.14 21.87
CA SER A 111 -31.01 -15.05 21.75
C SER A 111 -30.95 -16.16 22.79
N SER A 112 -29.77 -16.78 22.97
CA SER A 112 -29.57 -17.83 23.97
C SER A 112 -29.76 -17.32 25.39
N TRP A 113 -29.26 -16.11 25.69
CA TRP A 113 -29.47 -15.45 26.98
C TRP A 113 -30.94 -15.17 27.26
N SER A 114 -31.66 -14.62 26.28
CA SER A 114 -33.11 -14.33 26.38
C SER A 114 -33.94 -15.60 26.58
N LEU A 115 -33.55 -16.70 25.93
CA LEU A 115 -34.21 -18.01 26.05
C LEU A 115 -33.79 -18.81 27.30
N GLY A 116 -32.90 -18.28 28.15
CA GLY A 116 -32.38 -19.00 29.32
C GLY A 116 -31.56 -20.24 28.97
N THR A 117 -31.07 -20.35 27.75
CA THR A 117 -30.22 -21.46 27.28
C THR A 117 -28.73 -21.13 27.46
N PRO A 118 -27.83 -22.14 27.44
CA PRO A 118 -26.40 -21.89 27.60
C PRO A 118 -25.86 -20.94 26.53
N PHE A 119 -25.35 -19.78 26.96
CA PHE A 119 -24.85 -18.71 26.08
C PHE A 119 -23.33 -18.48 26.17
N ILE A 120 -22.62 -19.24 27.02
CA ILE A 120 -21.17 -19.07 27.23
C ILE A 120 -20.37 -19.35 25.96
N ALA A 121 -20.73 -20.40 25.20
CA ALA A 121 -20.04 -20.75 23.97
C ALA A 121 -20.10 -19.64 22.89
N PRO A 122 -21.27 -19.12 22.49
CA PRO A 122 -21.34 -18.02 21.52
C PRO A 122 -20.71 -16.72 22.08
N LEU A 123 -20.76 -16.49 23.40
CA LEU A 123 -20.08 -15.35 24.02
C LEU A 123 -18.55 -15.43 23.87
N LEU A 124 -17.95 -16.60 24.09
CA LEU A 124 -16.51 -16.81 23.90
C LEU A 124 -16.10 -16.65 22.43
N LEU A 125 -16.92 -17.15 21.49
CA LEU A 125 -16.68 -16.97 20.06
C LEU A 125 -16.77 -15.49 19.65
N MET A 126 -17.73 -14.75 20.20
CA MET A 126 -17.84 -13.31 20.00
C MET A 126 -16.61 -12.57 20.53
N PHE A 127 -16.12 -12.92 21.73
CA PHE A 127 -14.88 -12.36 22.27
C PHE A 127 -13.66 -12.69 21.40
N LEU A 128 -13.57 -13.92 20.90
CA LEU A 128 -12.51 -14.32 19.97
C LEU A 128 -12.48 -13.44 18.72
N MET A 129 -13.63 -13.04 18.17
CA MET A 129 -13.67 -12.13 17.01
C MET A 129 -13.06 -10.75 17.32
N VAL A 130 -13.21 -10.24 18.55
CA VAL A 130 -12.55 -8.99 18.99
C VAL A 130 -11.03 -9.16 19.02
N VAL A 131 -10.54 -10.29 19.54
CA VAL A 131 -9.10 -10.61 19.57
C VAL A 131 -8.54 -10.74 18.15
N VAL A 132 -9.27 -11.39 17.24
CA VAL A 132 -8.91 -11.49 15.82
C VAL A 132 -8.85 -10.10 15.18
N TRP A 133 -9.83 -9.23 15.45
CA TRP A 133 -9.86 -7.87 14.93
C TRP A 133 -8.62 -7.06 15.34
N ILE A 134 -8.23 -7.15 16.62
CA ILE A 134 -7.01 -6.49 17.14
C ILE A 134 -5.76 -7.09 16.47
N SER A 135 -5.73 -8.41 16.30
CA SER A 135 -4.61 -9.11 15.64
C SER A 135 -4.44 -8.69 14.18
N LEU A 136 -5.55 -8.50 13.45
CA LEU A 136 -5.53 -7.95 12.09
C LEU A 136 -4.96 -6.53 12.07
N TYR A 137 -5.36 -5.68 13.01
CA TYR A 137 -4.82 -4.32 13.12
C TYR A 137 -3.29 -4.31 13.36
N LEU A 138 -2.81 -5.15 14.29
CA LEU A 138 -1.38 -5.29 14.57
C LEU A 138 -0.62 -5.82 13.35
N SER A 139 -1.18 -6.82 12.66
CA SER A 139 -0.60 -7.38 11.43
C SER A 139 -0.45 -6.33 10.33
N GLY A 140 -1.46 -5.47 10.15
CA GLY A 140 -1.38 -4.34 9.22
C GLY A 140 -0.26 -3.35 9.58
N ARG A 141 -0.07 -3.08 10.87
CA ARG A 141 0.98 -2.16 11.37
C ARG A 141 2.38 -2.74 11.20
N LEU A 142 2.58 -4.01 11.55
CA LEU A 142 3.87 -4.70 11.37
C LEU A 142 4.23 -4.84 9.89
N GLY A 143 3.24 -5.10 9.05
CA GLY A 143 3.38 -5.12 7.61
C GLY A 143 3.97 -3.83 7.03
N LYS A 144 3.49 -2.68 7.52
CA LYS A 144 4.00 -1.36 7.11
C LYS A 144 5.50 -1.20 7.38
N GLN A 145 6.00 -1.73 8.51
CA GLN A 145 7.41 -1.63 8.87
C GLN A 145 8.30 -2.43 7.92
N LYS A 146 7.87 -3.63 7.51
CA LYS A 146 8.62 -4.46 6.55
C LYS A 146 8.75 -3.81 5.17
N GLY A 147 7.69 -3.13 4.72
CA GLY A 147 7.71 -2.43 3.43
C GLY A 147 8.56 -1.15 3.40
N HIS A 148 9.02 -0.64 4.56
CA HIS A 148 9.71 0.66 4.63
C HIS A 148 11.07 0.66 3.90
N THR A 149 11.84 -0.43 4.00
CA THR A 149 13.13 -0.55 3.30
C THR A 149 12.92 -0.51 1.78
N GLN A 150 11.95 -1.28 1.28
CA GLN A 150 11.60 -1.30 -0.14
C GLN A 150 11.03 0.04 -0.64
N MET A 151 10.40 0.85 0.24
CA MET A 151 9.97 2.20 -0.12
C MET A 151 11.17 3.12 -0.40
N HIS A 152 12.26 2.99 0.37
CA HIS A 152 13.49 3.72 0.12
C HIS A 152 14.16 3.26 -1.18
N GLU A 153 14.24 1.96 -1.42
CA GLU A 153 14.80 1.43 -2.67
C GLU A 153 14.07 1.97 -3.91
N LEU A 154 12.73 1.99 -3.89
CA LEU A 154 11.92 2.54 -4.98
C LEU A 154 12.13 4.06 -5.14
N HIS A 155 12.25 4.79 -4.04
CA HIS A 155 12.51 6.22 -4.04
C HIS A 155 13.91 6.54 -4.60
N ASP A 156 14.93 5.83 -4.15
CA ASP A 156 16.31 6.05 -4.53
C ASP A 156 16.53 5.69 -6.01
N PHE A 157 15.89 4.62 -6.49
CA PHE A 157 15.86 4.31 -7.90
C PHE A 157 15.24 5.43 -8.72
N MET A 158 14.04 5.90 -8.35
CA MET A 158 13.37 7.02 -9.01
C MET A 158 14.23 8.29 -9.00
N SER A 159 14.85 8.62 -7.86
CA SER A 159 15.76 9.77 -7.78
C SER A 159 16.97 9.62 -8.68
N THR A 160 17.51 8.42 -8.83
CA THR A 160 18.66 8.15 -9.70
C THR A 160 18.30 8.37 -11.17
N VAL A 161 17.14 7.86 -11.61
CA VAL A 161 16.65 8.06 -12.99
C VAL A 161 16.40 9.55 -13.26
N LEU A 162 15.75 10.26 -12.34
CA LEU A 162 15.42 11.68 -12.52
C LEU A 162 16.64 12.61 -12.47
N LYS A 163 17.73 12.23 -11.79
CA LYS A 163 18.98 13.00 -11.76
C LYS A 163 19.82 12.84 -13.03
N ALA A 164 19.54 11.83 -13.84
CA ALA A 164 20.24 11.59 -15.10
C ALA A 164 19.67 12.42 -16.28
N LEU A 165 18.56 13.13 -16.05
CA LEU A 165 17.94 14.12 -16.95
C LEU A 165 18.60 15.49 -16.80
#